data_AF-A0A839YW71-F1
#
_entry.id   AF-A0A839YW71-F1
#
_cell.length_a   1.000
_cell.length_b   1.000
_cell.length_c   1.000
_cell.angle_alpha   90.00
_cell.angle_beta   90.00
_cell.angle_gamma   90.00
#
_symmetry.space_group_name_H-M   'P 1'
#
loop_
_entity.id
_entity.type
_entity.pdbx_description
1 polymer ?
#
loop_
_entity_poly.entity_id
_entity_poly.type
_entity_poly.pdbx_seq_one_letter_code
_entity_poly.pdbx_strand_id
1 'polypeptide(L)' 'MRTESDHRFYLRRAAQERLMAIRAITPQARSRHEALAARFARRAEQAQAVSI' A
#
# COMPACT_ATOMS: atom_id res chain seq x y z
N MET A 1 -4.01 5.24 22.43
CA MET A 1 -3.33 5.16 21.12
C MET A 1 -3.99 4.04 20.34
N ARG A 2 -4.71 4.33 19.25
CA ARG A 2 -5.44 3.29 18.49
C ARG A 2 -4.41 2.51 17.67
N THR A 3 -4.11 1.28 18.09
CA THR A 3 -3.39 0.30 17.27
C THR A 3 -4.28 0.01 16.06
N GLU A 4 -3.85 0.44 14.89
CA GLU A 4 -4.55 0.08 13.67
C GLU A 4 -4.31 -1.39 13.36
N SER A 5 -5.35 -2.15 12.99
CA SER A 5 -5.17 -3.52 12.51
C SER A 5 -4.23 -3.50 11.30
N ASP A 6 -3.24 -4.39 11.26
CA ASP A 6 -2.21 -4.46 10.21
C ASP A 6 -2.81 -4.41 8.79
N HIS A 7 -3.96 -5.05 8.59
CA HIS A 7 -4.72 -4.98 7.34
C HIS A 7 -5.10 -3.55 6.92
N ARG A 8 -5.71 -2.77 7.83
CA ARG A 8 -6.13 -1.38 7.54
C ARG A 8 -4.93 -0.47 7.32
N PHE A 9 -3.84 -0.70 8.05
CA PHE A 9 -2.58 0.00 7.83
C PHE A 9 -2.05 -0.24 6.41
N TYR A 10 -1.96 -1.49 5.97
CA TYR A 10 -1.48 -1.84 4.64
C TYR A 10 -2.40 -1.33 3.52
N LEU A 11 -3.72 -1.35 3.71
CA LEU A 11 -4.66 -0.76 2.74
C LEU A 11 -4.45 0.75 2.57
N ARG A 12 -4.36 1.50 3.67
CA ARG A 12 -4.10 2.96 3.60
C ARG A 12 -2.77 3.24 2.92
N ARG A 13 -1.73 2.46 3.22
CA ARG A 13 -0.44 2.63 2.56
C ARG A 13 -0.49 2.31 1.07
N ALA A 14 -1.16 1.25 0.67
CA ALA A 14 -1.35 0.93 -0.75
C ALA A 14 -2.04 2.08 -1.51
N ALA A 15 -3.11 2.67 -0.93
CA ALA A 15 -3.80 3.80 -1.52
C ALA A 15 -2.91 5.06 -1.61
N GLN A 16 -2.13 5.34 -0.57
CA GLN A 16 -1.19 6.47 -0.57
C GLN A 16 -0.13 6.32 -1.66
N GLU A 17 0.46 5.14 -1.82
CA GLU A 17 1.47 4.89 -2.87
C GLU A 17 0.86 5.01 -4.27
N ARG A 18 -0.39 4.58 -4.49
CA ARG A 18 -1.10 4.82 -5.77
C ARG A 18 -1.25 6.31 -6.06
N LEU A 19 -1.60 7.11 -5.05
CA LEU A 19 -1.67 8.57 -5.20
C LEU A 19 -0.31 9.19 -5.51
N MET A 20 0.76 8.69 -4.89
CA MET A 20 2.13 9.15 -5.20
C MET A 20 2.56 8.76 -6.61
N ALA A 21 2.18 7.57 -7.10
CA ALA A 21 2.44 7.17 -8.48
C ALA A 21 1.76 8.10 -9.50
N ILE A 22 0.50 8.48 -9.24
CA ILE A 22 -0.24 9.43 -10.08
C ILE A 22 0.45 10.80 -10.10
N ARG A 23 0.95 11.25 -8.94
CA ARG A 23 1.63 12.55 -8.78
C ARG A 23 3.10 12.53 -9.22
N ALA A 24 3.67 11.37 -9.52
CA ALA A 24 5.08 11.23 -9.86
C ALA A 24 5.37 11.87 -11.22
N ILE A 25 6.32 12.81 -11.21
CA ILE A 25 6.78 13.53 -12.41
C ILE A 25 7.60 12.61 -13.31
N THR A 26 8.48 11.79 -12.72
CA THR A 26 9.36 10.91 -13.49
C THR A 26 8.76 9.51 -13.65
N PRO A 27 8.99 8.84 -14.80
CA PRO A 27 8.56 7.45 -14.99
C PRO A 27 9.13 6.50 -13.95
N GLN A 28 10.40 6.66 -13.58
CA GLN A 28 11.05 5.82 -12.58
C GLN A 28 10.38 5.94 -11.20
N ALA A 29 10.04 7.16 -10.77
CA ALA A 29 9.33 7.37 -9.51
C ALA A 29 7.92 6.76 -9.56
N ARG A 30 7.20 6.92 -10.68
CA ARG A 30 5.89 6.29 -10.89
C ARG A 30 5.97 4.78 -10.70
N SER A 31 6.86 4.11 -11.44
CA SER A 31 7.01 2.65 -11.36
C SER A 31 7.42 2.18 -9.96
N ARG A 32 8.25 2.95 -9.24
CA ARG A 32 8.59 2.64 -7.84
C ARG A 32 7.37 2.69 -6.94
N HIS A 33 6.54 3.73 -7.05
CA HIS A 33 5.32 3.85 -6.25
C HIS A 33 4.27 2.80 -6.62
N GLU A 34 4.13 2.45 -7.90
CA GLU A 34 3.27 1.34 -8.34
C GLU A 34 3.71 0.00 -7.72
N ALA A 35 5.01 -0.29 -7.75
CA ALA A 35 5.56 -1.50 -7.13
C ALA A 35 5.33 -1.52 -5.61
N LEU A 36 5.48 -0.38 -4.93
CA LEU A 36 5.20 -0.27 -3.50
C LEU A 36 3.71 -0.46 -3.19
N ALA A 37 2.82 0.14 -3.98
CA ALA A 37 1.38 -0.03 -3.84
C ALA A 37 0.97 -1.51 -3.97
N ALA A 38 1.52 -2.22 -4.96
CA ALA A 38 1.26 -3.65 -5.15
C ALA A 38 1.76 -4.49 -3.95
N ARG A 39 2.96 -4.19 -3.41
CA ARG A 39 3.49 -4.89 -2.23
C ARG A 39 2.63 -4.68 -0.99
N PHE A 40 2.15 -3.46 -0.76
CA PHE A 40 1.26 -3.18 0.37
C PHE A 40 -0.12 -3.81 0.21
N ALA A 41 -0.69 -3.83 -1.00
CA ALA A 41 -1.95 -4.53 -1.26
C ALA A 41 -1.84 -6.04 -0.93
N ARG A 42 -0.76 -6.70 -1.38
CA ARG A 42 -0.50 -8.10 -1.06
C ARG A 42 -0.36 -8.36 0.45
N ARG A 43 0.32 -7.45 1.17
CA ARG A 43 0.42 -7.55 2.63
C ARG A 43 -0.92 -7.35 3.33
N ALA A 44 -1.81 -6.51 2.79
CA ALA A 44 -3.16 -6.36 3.31
C ALA A 44 -3.95 -7.67 3.16
N GLU A 45 -3.88 -8.31 1.99
CA GLU A 45 -4.51 -9.62 1.74
C GLU A 45 -3.99 -10.69 2.73
N GLN A 46 -2.67 -10.75 2.93
CA GLN A 46 -2.05 -11.66 3.90
C GLN A 46 -2.50 -11.40 5.33
N ALA A 47 -2.54 -10.13 5.76
CA ALA A 47 -2.99 -9.75 7.09
C ALA A 47 -4.49 -10.07 7.31
N GLN A 48 -5.30 -9.99 6.26
CA GLN A 48 -6.71 -10.41 6.31
C GLN A 48 -6.82 -11.93 6.47
N ALA A 49 -6.03 -12.69 5.72
CA ALA A 49 -6.03 -14.15 5.76
C ALA A 49 -5.58 -14.72 7.11
N VAL A 50 -4.68 -14.03 7.83
CA VAL A 50 -4.23 -14.42 9.17
C VAL A 50 -5.23 -14.04 10.28
N SER A 51 -6.17 -13.14 9.99
CA SER A 51 -7.18 -12.68 10.96
C SER A 51 -8.46 -13.53 10.98
N ILE A 52 -8.51 -14.63 10.23
CA ILE A 52 -9.62 -15.60 10.15
C ILE A 52 -9.17 -16.89 10.84
#